data_AF-A0A090Z1K1-F1
#
_entry.id   AF-A0A090Z1K1-F1
#
_cell.length_a   1.000
_cell.length_b   1.000
_cell.length_c   1.000
_cell.angle_alpha   90.00
_cell.angle_beta   90.00
_cell.angle_gamma   90.00
#
_symmetry.space_group_name_H-M   'P 1'
#
loop_
_entity.id
_entity.type
_entity.pdbx_description
1 polymer ?
#
loop_
_entity_poly.entity_id
_entity_poly.type
_entity_poly.pdbx_seq_one_letter_code
_entity_poly.pdbx_strand_id
1 'polypeptide(L)' 'MYQQQNNRDRDQEMMFSMQGVPTNKVNMNQLPKWIRIFGYCAFAWMGLFSLIMLVWLIFN' A
#
# COMPACT_ATOMS: atom_id res chain seq x y z
N MET A 1 -15.58 -10.29 -25.67
CA MET A 1 -14.70 -10.72 -24.56
C MET A 1 -14.61 -9.69 -23.44
N TYR A 2 -14.33 -8.40 -23.69
CA TYR A 2 -14.24 -7.36 -22.63
C TYR A 2 -15.54 -7.09 -21.84
N GLN A 3 -16.71 -7.13 -22.50
CA GLN A 3 -17.99 -6.92 -21.81
C GLN A 3 -18.36 -8.05 -20.85
N GLN A 4 -17.90 -9.28 -21.13
CA GLN A 4 -18.23 -10.45 -20.33
C GLN A 4 -17.42 -10.50 -19.02
N GLN A 5 -16.24 -9.86 -19.01
CA GLN A 5 -15.43 -9.71 -17.80
C GLN A 5 -16.05 -8.69 -16.85
N ASN A 6 -16.44 -7.52 -17.38
CA ASN A 6 -17.10 -6.45 -16.62
C ASN A 6 -18.43 -6.92 -15.97
N ASN A 7 -19.23 -7.72 -16.69
CA ASN A 7 -20.44 -8.31 -16.10
C ASN A 7 -20.13 -9.29 -14.96
N ARG A 8 -19.09 -10.13 -15.10
CA ARG A 8 -18.70 -11.06 -14.03
C ARG A 8 -18.18 -10.33 -12.79
N ASP A 9 -17.44 -9.25 -12.97
CA ASP A 9 -16.93 -8.42 -11.87
C ASP A 9 -18.09 -7.74 -11.11
N ARG A 10 -19.10 -7.25 -11.84
CA ARG A 10 -20.33 -6.65 -11.28
C ARG A 10 -21.18 -7.68 -10.53
N ASP A 11 -21.34 -8.87 -11.10
CA ASP A 11 -22.12 -9.95 -10.47
C ASP A 11 -21.43 -10.46 -9.21
N GLN A 12 -20.09 -10.58 -9.21
CA GLN A 12 -19.34 -10.90 -7.98
C GLN A 12 -19.49 -9.81 -6.92
N GLU A 13 -19.37 -8.52 -7.28
CA GLU A 13 -19.53 -7.42 -6.34
C GLU A 13 -20.94 -7.38 -5.72
N MET A 14 -21.98 -7.73 -6.49
CA MET A 14 -23.35 -7.89 -5.99
C MET A 14 -23.52 -9.14 -5.11
N MET A 15 -22.88 -10.27 -5.44
CA MET A 15 -22.91 -11.47 -4.58
C MET A 15 -22.25 -11.22 -3.22
N PHE A 16 -21.15 -10.47 -3.19
CA PHE A 16 -20.48 -10.10 -1.94
C PHE A 16 -21.30 -9.11 -1.08
N SER A 17 -22.03 -8.17 -1.69
CA SER A 17 -22.87 -7.24 -0.96
C SER A 17 -24.13 -7.89 -0.38
N MET A 18 -24.70 -8.89 -1.05
CA MET A 18 -25.84 -9.67 -0.55
C MET A 18 -25.48 -10.62 0.59
N GLN A 19 -24.23 -11.11 0.65
CA GLN A 19 -23.78 -11.99 1.74
C GLN A 19 -23.50 -11.26 3.05
N GLY A 20 -23.67 -9.93 3.11
CA GLY A 20 -23.39 -9.14 4.32
C GLY A 20 -21.92 -9.21 4.76
N VAL A 21 -21.05 -9.78 3.92
CA VAL A 21 -19.62 -9.84 4.16
C VAL A 21 -19.09 -8.45 3.87
N PRO A 22 -18.50 -7.74 4.85
CA PRO A 22 -17.85 -6.48 4.56
C PRO A 22 -16.73 -6.80 3.56
N THR A 23 -16.92 -6.40 2.31
CA THR A 23 -15.85 -6.29 1.32
C THR A 23 -14.97 -5.15 1.79
N ASN A 24 -14.22 -5.42 2.85
CA ASN A 24 -13.19 -4.56 3.40
C ASN A 24 -12.01 -4.63 2.43
N LYS A 25 -12.24 -4.21 1.18
CA LYS A 25 -11.21 -3.70 0.30
C LYS A 25 -10.68 -2.53 1.11
N VAL A 26 -9.60 -2.77 1.87
CA VAL A 26 -8.90 -1.73 2.63
C VAL A 26 -8.64 -0.63 1.62
N ASN A 27 -9.45 0.42 1.71
CA ASN A 27 -9.48 1.45 0.72
C ASN A 27 -8.14 2.18 0.88
N MET A 28 -7.16 1.86 0.04
CA MET A 28 -5.84 2.47 0.13
C MET A 28 -5.90 4.00 -0.05
N ASN A 29 -7.01 4.54 -0.59
CA ASN A 29 -7.29 5.98 -0.60
C ASN A 29 -7.71 6.57 0.76
N GLN A 30 -8.03 5.75 1.77
CA GLN A 30 -8.33 6.21 3.13
C GLN A 30 -7.12 6.25 4.06
N LEU A 31 -5.95 5.79 3.62
CA LEU A 31 -4.74 5.95 4.42
C LEU A 31 -4.42 7.45 4.57
N PRO A 32 -4.33 7.97 5.81
CA PRO A 32 -3.94 9.34 6.07
C PRO A 32 -2.65 9.68 5.33
N LYS A 33 -2.62 10.79 4.60
CA LYS A 33 -1.43 11.26 3.85
C LYS A 33 -0.15 11.27 4.70
N TRP A 34 -0.31 11.48 6.01
CA TRP A 34 0.76 11.44 7.01
C TRP A 34 1.46 10.09 7.15
N ILE A 35 0.78 8.95 6.96
CA ILE A 35 1.41 7.62 6.99
C ILE A 35 2.38 7.44 5.82
N ARG A 36 2.02 7.97 4.65
CA ARG A 36 2.88 7.92 3.48
C ARG A 36 4.12 8.79 3.68
N ILE A 37 3.97 9.97 4.28
CA ILE A 37 5.09 10.85 4.69
C ILE A 37 5.98 10.15 5.72
N PHE A 38 5.38 9.53 6.74
CA PHE A 38 6.11 8.79 7.76
C PHE A 38 6.94 7.65 7.18
N GLY A 39 6.38 6.90 6.22
CA GLY A 39 7.12 5.87 5.49
C GLY A 39 8.34 6.44 4.76
N TYR A 40 8.18 7.52 3.99
CA TYR A 40 9.31 8.17 3.30
C TYR A 40 10.37 8.68 4.28
N CYS A 41 9.96 9.28 5.40
CA CYS A 41 10.89 9.73 6.44
C CYS A 41 11.68 8.55 7.03
N ALA A 42 11.02 7.43 7.35
CA ALA A 42 11.69 6.26 7.91
C ALA A 42 12.73 5.68 6.93
N PHE A 43 12.38 5.55 5.65
CA PHE A 43 13.32 5.09 4.61
C PHE A 43 14.50 6.05 4.41
N ALA A 44 14.25 7.37 4.41
CA ALA A 44 15.31 8.38 4.31
C ALA A 44 16.27 8.31 5.51
N TRP A 45 15.73 8.14 6.72
CA TRP A 45 16.53 7.97 7.94
C TRP A 45 17.38 6.70 7.91
N MET A 46 16.82 5.57 7.48
CA MET A 46 17.57 4.32 7.33
C MET A 46 18.70 4.45 6.30
N GLY A 47 18.44 5.11 5.17
CA GLY A 47 19.46 5.37 4.15
C GLY A 47 20.59 6.25 4.66
N LEU A 48 20.27 7.33 5.37
CA LEU A 48 21.27 8.23 5.95
C LEU A 48 22.15 7.52 6.98
N PHE A 49 21.55 6.76 7.90
CA PHE A 49 22.31 6.01 8.91
C PHE A 49 23.22 4.96 8.28
N SER A 50 22.72 4.24 7.27
CA SER A 50 23.52 3.26 6.54
C SER A 50 24.74 3.90 5.85
N LEU A 51 24.55 5.06 5.21
CA LEU A 51 25.63 5.82 4.58
C LEU A 51 26.68 6.26 5.60
N ILE A 52 26.24 6.81 6.74
CA ILE A 52 27.14 7.24 7.82
C ILE A 52 27.98 6.08 8.34
N MET A 53 27.37 4.91 8.55
CA MET A 53 28.08 3.70 8.98
C MET A 53 29.10 3.23 7.94
N LEU A 54 28.76 3.28 6.65
CA LEU A 54 29.68 2.93 5.56
C LEU A 54 30.88 3.88 5.51
N VAL A 55 30.64 5.19 5.59
CA VAL A 55 31.72 6.19 5.64
C VAL A 55 32.60 5.94 6.86
N TRP A 56 32.00 5.74 8.03
CA TRP A 56 32.76 5.45 9.24
C TRP A 56 33.62 4.19 9.11
N LEU A 57 33.12 3.13 8.49
CA LEU A 57 33.86 1.88 8.26
C LEU A 57 34.98 2.01 7.21
N ILE A 58 34.87 2.94 6.27
CA ILE A 58 35.90 3.17 5.23
C ILE A 58 37.04 4.04 5.77
N PHE A 59 36.73 5.00 6.63
CA PHE A 59 37.68 6.00 7.12
C PHE A 59 38.27 5.70 8.51
N ASN A 60 37.90 4.57 9.12
CA ASN A 60 38.39 4.10 10.41
C ASN A 60 38.98 2.69 10.26
#